data_AF-A0A842SSL8-F1
#
_entry.id   AF-A0A842SSL8-F1
#
_cell.length_a   1.000
_cell.length_b   1.000
_cell.length_c   1.000
_cell.angle_alpha   90.00
_cell.angle_beta   90.00
_cell.angle_gamma   90.00
#
_symmetry.space_group_name_H-M   'P 1'
#
loop_
_entity.id
_entity.type
_entity.pdbx_description
1 polymer ?
#
loop_
_entity_poly.entity_id
_entity_poly.type
_entity_poly.pdbx_seq_one_letter_code
_entity_poly.pdbx_strand_id
1 'polypeptide(L)'
;MSDIEFEVRGWKAEFRNAIEDLSEITGLLNLQSLKHLDLSNNRIKDIKELASLKNLKYLFLANNQIEDEKNIKFLKGIKNLAYLDISSNKIAYCSDNFIFNKNIEIKVQNFGYFR
;
A
#
# COMPACT_ATOMS: atom_id res chain seq x y z
N MET A 1 -3.27 0.36 -24.47
CA MET A 1 -2.60 -0.83 -23.91
C MET A 1 -2.96 -0.83 -22.44
N SER A 2 -3.85 -1.72 -22.04
CA SER A 2 -4.54 -1.71 -20.74
C SER A 2 -3.54 -1.78 -19.59
N ASP A 3 -3.35 -0.68 -18.89
CA ASP A 3 -2.76 -0.73 -17.56
C ASP A 3 -3.69 -1.59 -16.71
N ILE A 4 -3.23 -2.77 -16.30
CA ILE A 4 -4.02 -3.67 -15.46
C ILE A 4 -4.12 -2.98 -14.10
N GLU A 5 -5.29 -2.41 -13.85
CA GLU A 5 -5.71 -1.91 -12.55
C GLU A 5 -6.26 -3.10 -11.76
N PHE A 6 -5.67 -3.38 -10.60
CA PHE A 6 -6.23 -4.36 -9.67
C PHE A 6 -6.61 -3.67 -8.37
N GLU A 7 -7.86 -3.89 -7.98
CA GLU A 7 -8.47 -3.18 -6.88
C GLU A 7 -8.94 -4.19 -5.82
N VAL A 8 -8.23 -4.18 -4.70
CA VAL A 8 -8.55 -4.69 -3.36
C VAL A 8 -9.83 -4.23 -2.70
N ARG A 9 -10.84 -3.71 -3.43
CA ARG A 9 -11.98 -3.06 -2.77
C ARG A 9 -13.01 -4.09 -2.34
N GLY A 10 -13.17 -4.26 -1.03
CA GLY A 10 -14.40 -4.85 -0.51
C GLY A 10 -15.56 -3.92 -0.77
N TRP A 11 -16.42 -4.26 -1.73
CA TRP A 11 -17.77 -3.70 -1.80
C TRP A 11 -18.82 -4.78 -2.03
N LYS A 12 -19.93 -4.58 -1.30
CA LYS A 12 -21.21 -5.29 -1.26
C LYS A 12 -21.27 -6.47 -0.28
N ALA A 13 -21.72 -6.08 0.91
CA ALA A 13 -22.50 -6.82 1.89
C ALA A 13 -21.82 -7.94 2.69
N GLU A 14 -20.85 -8.71 2.19
CA GLU A 14 -20.36 -9.87 2.96
C GLU A 14 -18.85 -10.16 2.89
N PHE A 15 -18.05 -9.43 2.12
CA PHE A 15 -16.59 -9.51 2.21
C PHE A 15 -16.07 -8.60 3.32
N ARG A 16 -15.56 -9.19 4.39
CA ARG A 16 -14.79 -8.47 5.42
C ARG A 16 -13.46 -8.03 4.81
N ASN A 17 -13.23 -6.73 4.61
CA ASN A 17 -11.88 -6.17 4.37
C ASN A 17 -11.05 -6.29 5.67
N ALA A 18 -10.63 -7.51 5.95
CA ALA A 18 -9.87 -7.88 7.13
C ALA A 18 -8.56 -8.56 6.73
N ILE A 19 -8.03 -8.24 5.53
CA ILE A 19 -6.70 -8.72 5.16
C ILE A 19 -5.72 -8.17 6.20
N GLU A 20 -5.15 -9.08 6.97
CA GLU A 20 -4.14 -8.78 7.98
C GLU A 20 -2.77 -9.21 7.44
N ASP A 21 -2.75 -10.27 6.62
CA ASP A 21 -1.56 -10.85 6.02
C ASP A 21 -1.70 -10.94 4.49
N LEU A 22 -0.66 -10.53 3.76
CA LEU A 22 -0.60 -10.62 2.30
C LEU A 22 -0.55 -12.08 1.81
N SER A 23 -0.32 -13.05 2.69
CA SER A 23 -0.51 -14.48 2.40
C SER A 23 -1.95 -14.82 1.96
N GLU A 24 -2.93 -14.02 2.37
CA GLU A 24 -4.34 -14.14 1.93
C GLU A 24 -4.52 -13.80 0.44
N ILE A 25 -3.55 -13.10 -0.18
CA ILE A 25 -3.58 -12.68 -1.58
C ILE A 25 -2.34 -13.12 -2.38
N THR A 26 -1.74 -14.26 -2.03
CA THR A 26 -0.52 -14.78 -2.70
C THR A 26 -0.58 -14.81 -4.22
N GLY A 27 -1.73 -15.15 -4.81
CA GLY A 27 -1.91 -15.15 -6.27
C GLY A 27 -1.66 -13.79 -6.93
N LEU A 28 -1.96 -12.69 -6.22
CA LEU A 28 -1.72 -11.32 -6.69
C LEU A 28 -0.23 -11.00 -6.79
N LEU A 29 0.58 -11.51 -5.86
CA LEU A 29 2.03 -11.23 -5.81
C LEU A 29 2.77 -11.78 -7.04
N ASN A 30 2.16 -12.72 -7.76
CA ASN A 30 2.69 -13.27 -9.01
C ASN A 30 2.40 -12.40 -10.25
N LEU A 31 1.56 -11.37 -10.12
CA LEU A 31 1.19 -10.49 -11.23
C LEU A 31 2.29 -9.46 -11.50
N GLN A 32 3.37 -9.91 -12.13
CA GLN A 32 4.52 -9.08 -12.46
C GLN A 32 4.19 -7.92 -13.40
N SER A 33 3.06 -7.94 -14.11
CA SER A 33 2.58 -6.84 -14.95
C SER A 33 1.78 -5.77 -14.20
N LEU A 34 1.53 -5.96 -12.90
CA LEU A 34 0.68 -5.07 -12.12
C LEU A 34 1.31 -3.69 -11.96
N LYS A 35 0.53 -2.65 -12.28
CA LYS A 35 0.95 -1.24 -12.20
C LYS A 35 0.22 -0.45 -11.12
N HIS A 36 -1.03 -0.82 -10.83
CA HIS A 36 -1.87 -0.15 -9.83
C HIS A 36 -2.40 -1.20 -8.87
N LEU A 37 -2.20 -0.96 -7.57
CA LEU A 37 -2.69 -1.82 -6.50
C LEU A 37 -3.32 -0.96 -5.42
N ASP A 38 -4.63 -1.15 -5.21
CA ASP A 38 -5.35 -0.58 -4.08
C ASP A 38 -5.57 -1.68 -3.03
N LEU A 39 -5.05 -1.49 -1.83
CA LEU A 39 -5.23 -2.32 -0.63
C LEU A 39 -5.78 -1.50 0.54
N SER A 40 -6.42 -0.36 0.23
CA SER A 40 -6.94 0.55 1.24
C SER A 40 -8.08 -0.08 2.05
N ASN A 41 -8.25 0.36 3.30
CA ASN A 41 -9.30 -0.10 4.22
C ASN A 41 -9.18 -1.57 4.62
N ASN A 42 -7.95 -2.07 4.83
CA ASN A 42 -7.68 -3.39 5.38
C ASN A 42 -7.04 -3.26 6.79
N ARG A 43 -6.43 -4.34 7.28
CA ARG A 43 -5.77 -4.39 8.60
C ARG A 43 -4.29 -4.75 8.48
N ILE A 44 -3.71 -4.47 7.32
CA ILE A 44 -2.36 -4.86 6.96
C ILE A 44 -1.36 -4.14 7.87
N LYS A 45 -0.39 -4.89 8.39
CA LYS A 45 0.70 -4.37 9.23
C LYS A 45 2.06 -4.48 8.55
N ASP A 46 2.28 -5.58 7.83
CA ASP A 46 3.51 -5.88 7.08
C ASP A 46 3.20 -5.86 5.58
N ILE A 47 4.08 -5.23 4.80
CA ILE A 47 3.96 -5.10 3.35
C ILE A 47 5.21 -5.58 2.61
N LYS A 48 6.10 -6.33 3.27
CA LYS A 48 7.37 -6.79 2.66
C LYS A 48 7.14 -7.56 1.36
N GLU A 49 6.06 -8.34 1.26
CA GLU A 49 5.74 -9.15 0.09
C GLU A 49 5.46 -8.29 -1.15
N LEU A 50 4.96 -7.06 -0.98
CA LEU A 50 4.72 -6.14 -2.09
C LEU A 50 6.01 -5.75 -2.83
N ALA A 51 7.16 -5.90 -2.19
CA ALA A 51 8.45 -5.64 -2.84
C ALA A 51 8.75 -6.58 -4.01
N SER A 52 8.01 -7.68 -4.16
CA SER A 52 8.07 -8.58 -5.32
C SER A 52 7.42 -7.99 -6.58
N LEU A 53 6.54 -7.00 -6.44
CA LEU A 53 5.80 -6.36 -7.55
C LEU A 53 6.63 -5.25 -8.20
N LYS A 54 7.67 -5.62 -8.95
CA LYS A 54 8.70 -4.69 -9.46
C LYS A 54 8.18 -3.63 -10.45
N ASN A 55 7.03 -3.86 -11.07
CA ASN A 55 6.43 -2.96 -12.05
C ASN A 55 5.34 -2.06 -11.48
N LEU A 56 5.09 -2.13 -10.17
CA LEU A 56 4.10 -1.31 -9.52
C LEU A 56 4.48 0.18 -9.62
N LYS A 57 3.51 1.00 -10.01
CA LYS A 57 3.63 2.45 -10.17
C LYS A 57 2.80 3.21 -9.13
N TYR A 58 1.61 2.69 -8.79
CA TYR A 58 0.69 3.31 -7.85
C TYR A 58 0.27 2.30 -6.79
N LEU A 59 0.49 2.64 -5.53
CA LEU A 59 0.15 1.81 -4.38
C LEU A 59 -0.70 2.61 -3.38
N PHE A 60 -1.91 2.13 -3.11
CA PHE A 60 -2.80 2.72 -2.11
C PHE A 60 -2.93 1.77 -0.92
N LEU A 61 -2.51 2.24 0.24
CA LEU A 61 -2.52 1.52 1.52
C LEU A 61 -3.29 2.32 2.59
N ALA A 62 -4.12 3.28 2.18
CA ALA A 62 -4.83 4.14 3.10
C ALA A 62 -5.70 3.34 4.08
N ASN A 63 -5.84 3.80 5.32
CA ASN A 63 -6.64 3.13 6.36
C ASN A 63 -6.21 1.66 6.59
N ASN A 64 -4.93 1.44 6.91
CA ASN A 64 -4.38 0.16 7.35
C ASN A 64 -3.74 0.30 8.74
N GLN A 65 -2.99 -0.71 9.21
CA GLN A 65 -2.37 -0.73 10.54
C GLN A 65 -0.83 -0.71 10.48
N ILE A 66 -0.25 -0.17 9.40
CA ILE A 66 1.21 -0.09 9.22
C ILE A 66 1.77 0.90 10.23
N GLU A 67 2.78 0.49 11.01
CA GLU A 67 3.27 1.27 12.16
C GLU A 67 4.78 1.48 12.23
N ASP A 68 5.59 0.55 11.71
CA ASP A 68 7.05 0.62 11.79
C ASP A 68 7.65 0.98 10.42
N GLU A 69 8.60 1.91 10.41
CA GLU A 69 9.42 2.24 9.25
C GLU A 69 10.06 1.01 8.59
N LYS A 70 10.41 -0.02 9.38
CA LYS A 70 10.92 -1.29 8.84
C LYS A 70 9.98 -1.90 7.81
N ASN A 71 8.67 -1.70 7.96
CA ASN A 71 7.66 -2.28 7.08
C ASN A 71 7.61 -1.55 5.72
N ILE A 72 7.98 -0.27 5.65
CA ILE A 72 7.98 0.50 4.39
C ILE A 72 9.33 0.50 3.67
N LYS A 73 10.43 0.14 4.35
CA LYS A 73 11.79 0.10 3.75
C LYS A 73 11.87 -0.79 2.51
N PHE A 74 11.04 -1.83 2.44
CA PHE A 74 10.97 -2.75 1.30
C PHE A 74 10.48 -2.09 0.01
N LEU A 75 9.72 -0.99 0.11
CA LEU A 75 9.24 -0.22 -1.05
C LEU A 75 10.40 0.42 -1.84
N LYS A 76 11.59 0.62 -1.23
CA LYS A 76 12.80 1.03 -1.96
C LYS A 76 13.18 0.08 -3.09
N GLY A 77 12.76 -1.19 -2.99
CA GLY A 77 12.98 -2.21 -4.01
C GLY A 77 12.05 -2.12 -5.23
N ILE A 78 11.03 -1.26 -5.19
CA ILE A 78 10.05 -1.03 -6.26
C ILE A 78 10.45 0.24 -7.01
N LYS A 79 11.41 0.10 -7.93
CA LYS A 79 12.05 1.25 -8.61
C LYS A 79 11.10 2.12 -9.44
N ASN A 80 9.96 1.57 -9.84
CA ASN A 80 8.96 2.22 -10.70
C ASN A 80 7.83 2.89 -9.90
N LEU A 81 7.84 2.78 -8.57
CA LEU A 81 6.80 3.36 -7.73
C LEU A 81 6.85 4.88 -7.88
N ALA A 82 5.76 5.48 -8.33
CA ALA A 82 5.60 6.91 -8.54
C ALA A 82 4.69 7.53 -7.48
N TYR A 83 3.74 6.75 -6.95
CA TYR A 83 2.76 7.22 -5.98
C TYR A 83 2.53 6.20 -4.87
N LEU A 84 2.50 6.69 -3.63
CA LEU A 84 2.21 5.91 -2.42
C LEU A 84 1.23 6.67 -1.53
N ASP A 85 0.04 6.10 -1.30
CA ASP A 85 -0.88 6.59 -0.25
C ASP A 85 -0.77 5.71 0.99
N ILE A 86 -0.24 6.25 2.09
CA ILE A 86 -0.18 5.61 3.41
C ILE A 86 -0.98 6.42 4.46
N SER A 87 -1.90 7.27 4.01
CA SER A 87 -2.80 8.01 4.89
C SER A 87 -3.52 7.10 5.87
N SER A 88 -3.84 7.60 7.05
CA SER A 88 -4.58 6.84 8.06
C SER A 88 -3.93 5.50 8.46
N ASN A 89 -2.61 5.42 8.40
CA ASN A 89 -1.80 4.39 9.05
C ASN A 89 -1.11 4.97 10.28
N LYS A 90 -0.64 4.12 11.20
CA LYS A 90 0.12 4.59 12.37
C LYS A 90 1.48 5.18 11.99
N ILE A 91 2.07 4.72 10.88
CA ILE A 91 3.33 5.26 10.34
C ILE A 91 3.18 6.67 9.76
N ALA A 92 1.95 7.10 9.42
CA ALA A 92 1.71 8.45 8.93
C ALA A 92 2.09 9.54 9.96
N TYR A 93 2.26 9.15 11.23
CA TYR A 93 2.70 10.01 12.33
C TYR A 93 4.23 10.02 12.53
N CYS A 94 4.99 9.15 11.85
CA CYS A 94 6.45 9.15 11.85
C CYS A 94 6.96 10.14 10.80
N SER A 95 7.25 11.34 11.28
CA SER A 95 7.55 12.55 10.52
C SER A 95 8.96 12.61 9.93
N ASP A 96 9.39 11.62 9.13
CA ASP A 96 10.67 11.73 8.41
C ASP A 96 10.53 11.35 6.93
N ASN A 97 10.51 12.38 6.08
CA ASN A 97 10.58 12.30 4.61
C ASN A 97 11.83 11.56 4.07
N PHE A 98 12.76 11.14 4.94
CA PHE A 98 14.04 10.54 4.59
C PHE A 98 13.96 9.05 4.20
N ILE A 99 12.85 8.36 4.48
CA ILE A 99 12.77 6.90 4.27
C ILE A 99 12.50 6.56 2.81
N PHE A 100 11.89 7.45 2.05
CA PHE A 100 11.42 7.15 0.70
C PHE A 100 12.32 7.74 -0.39
N ASN A 101 12.24 7.15 -1.58
CA ASN A 101 12.97 7.68 -2.74
C ASN A 101 12.41 9.08 -3.07
N LYS A 102 13.31 10.05 -3.30
CA LYS A 102 12.98 11.48 -3.52
C LYS A 102 12.02 11.73 -4.70
N ASN A 103 11.87 10.76 -5.59
CA ASN A 103 11.05 10.86 -6.80
C ASN A 103 9.64 10.25 -6.64
N ILE A 104 9.26 9.85 -5.43
CA ILE A 104 7.93 9.26 -5.15
C ILE A 104 7.04 10.34 -4.54
N GLU A 105 5.84 10.51 -5.08
CA GLU A 105 4.79 11.28 -4.43
C GLU A 105 4.18 10.45 -3.30
N ILE A 106 4.15 11.01 -2.08
CA ILE A 106 3.69 10.28 -0.90
C ILE A 106 2.63 11.09 -0.18
N LYS A 107 1.49 10.44 0.03
CA LYS A 107 0.39 10.99 0.79
C LYS A 107 0.39 10.38 2.19
N VAL A 108 0.64 11.23 3.18
CA VAL A 108 0.72 10.88 4.62
C VAL A 108 -0.37 11.58 5.45
N GLN A 109 -1.30 12.30 4.82
CA GLN A 109 -2.29 13.10 5.55
C GLN A 109 -3.36 12.22 6.18
N ASN A 110 -3.65 12.42 7.46
CA ASN A 110 -4.90 11.94 8.05
C ASN A 110 -6.01 12.88 7.60
N PHE A 111 -7.01 12.39 6.87
CA PHE A 111 -8.32 13.03 6.88
C PHE A 111 -8.93 12.71 8.24
N GLY A 112 -8.56 13.51 9.25
CA GLY A 112 -9.11 13.39 10.59
C GLY A 112 -10.63 13.39 10.50
N TYR A 113 -11.26 12.38 11.11
CA TYR A 113 -12.62 12.53 11.59
C TYR A 113 -12.63 13.81 12.44
N PHE A 114 -13.32 14.83 11.96
CA PHE A 114 -13.69 15.98 12.78
C PHE A 114 -14.40 15.42 14.02
N ARG A 115 -13.80 15.59 15.19
CA ARG A 115 -14.48 15.43 16.48
C ARG A 115 -15.25 16.70 16.78
#